data_AF-A0AAJ0CSW0-F1
#
_entry.id   AF-A0AAJ0CSW0-F1
#
_cell.length_a   1.000
_cell.length_b   1.000
_cell.length_c   1.000
_cell.angle_alpha   90.00
_cell.angle_beta   90.00
_cell.angle_gamma   90.00
#
_symmetry.space_group_name_H-M   'P 1'
#
loop_
_entity.id
_entity.type
_entity.pdbx_description
1 polymer ?
#
loop_
_entity_poly.entity_id
_entity_poly.type
_entity_poly.pdbx_seq_one_letter_code
_entity_poly.pdbx_strand_id
1 'polypeptide(L)'
;MLVKDVAVRDRIAADIGGNCICFEMEAPGLMKHFLCLVIRGISDYTNSNKNDQWQRYASATTAAYAEELLAYVPVAEVQETKRALEVLQLVKSSVGFVPQIRLQTPITRGSSAVREQAHGSLKNPVFQECHVGLRRHLWLNGLAGCGKTVLSATVLDHLTNGENCLILNFFFDFSDTTKQTLDGMLRSLAYQLYQGGAGSIDCLEALFQAHQNGCNQTAVKTLVAIVHKMLTVWNISFIVLDALDESITRGKLLLWIKNMVSRPELGNVRLICENRPEPKFIRIIPSLIGEDNCLPLQQDSVNADIRSYVKSQLSQRPEFLDKHLPQDLLSRIQRKVGDGADVMFRWAFCQLDSLARCPHEAAIDKALESLPRNLEETYQRMVQGIPTELKSNAVRLL
;
A
#
# COMPACT_ATOMS: atom_id res chain seq x y z
N MET A 1 0.11 -0.21 -18.62
CA MET A 1 0.75 -0.83 -19.80
C MET A 1 -0.24 -0.76 -20.95
N LEU A 2 0.14 -0.29 -22.13
CA LEU A 2 -0.78 -0.21 -23.27
C LEU A 2 -0.75 -1.54 -24.02
N VAL A 3 -1.83 -2.32 -23.93
CA VAL A 3 -1.92 -3.67 -24.52
C VAL A 3 -2.38 -3.55 -25.98
N LYS A 4 -1.46 -3.76 -26.93
CA LYS A 4 -1.74 -3.66 -28.38
C LYS A 4 -1.68 -5.01 -29.11
N ASP A 5 -1.36 -6.08 -28.39
CA ASP A 5 -1.09 -7.40 -28.96
C ASP A 5 -2.04 -8.44 -28.37
N VAL A 6 -2.67 -9.22 -29.26
CA VAL A 6 -3.69 -10.23 -28.92
C VAL A 6 -3.10 -11.33 -28.05
N ALA A 7 -1.88 -11.80 -28.35
CA ALA A 7 -1.23 -12.84 -27.59
C ALA A 7 -0.76 -12.34 -26.20
N VAL A 8 -0.46 -11.04 -26.07
CA VAL A 8 -0.20 -10.41 -24.76
C VAL A 8 -1.50 -10.27 -23.97
N ARG A 9 -2.58 -9.83 -24.59
CA ARG A 9 -3.91 -9.76 -23.98
C ARG A 9 -4.36 -11.13 -23.46
N ASP A 10 -4.30 -12.15 -24.30
CA ASP A 10 -4.79 -13.49 -23.97
C ASP A 10 -3.95 -14.16 -22.88
N ARG A 11 -2.64 -13.91 -22.87
CA ARG A 11 -1.77 -14.31 -21.75
C ARG A 11 -2.16 -13.62 -20.45
N ILE A 12 -2.33 -12.29 -20.47
CA ILE A 12 -2.74 -11.55 -19.27
C ILE A 12 -4.10 -12.03 -18.79
N ALA A 13 -5.06 -12.25 -19.70
CA ALA A 13 -6.39 -12.75 -19.37
C ALA A 13 -6.35 -14.17 -18.78
N ALA A 14 -5.48 -15.05 -19.30
CA ALA A 14 -5.28 -16.39 -18.75
C ALA A 14 -4.59 -16.36 -17.37
N ASP A 15 -3.56 -15.52 -17.21
CA ASP A 15 -2.78 -15.38 -15.96
C ASP A 15 -3.63 -14.85 -14.80
N ILE A 16 -4.68 -14.06 -15.08
CA ILE A 16 -5.62 -13.53 -14.09
C ILE A 16 -6.94 -14.33 -14.01
N GLY A 17 -6.98 -15.53 -14.59
CA GLY A 17 -8.11 -16.45 -14.47
C GLY A 17 -9.39 -16.02 -15.19
N GLY A 18 -9.29 -15.18 -16.22
CA GLY A 18 -10.42 -14.76 -17.06
C GLY A 18 -11.32 -13.66 -16.47
N ASN A 19 -10.97 -13.09 -15.32
CA ASN A 19 -11.79 -12.06 -14.65
C ASN A 19 -11.54 -10.62 -15.18
N CYS A 20 -10.75 -10.43 -16.24
CA CYS A 20 -10.57 -9.09 -16.83
C CYS A 20 -11.66 -8.79 -17.86
N ILE A 21 -12.31 -7.64 -17.67
CA ILE A 21 -13.49 -7.24 -18.45
C ILE A 21 -13.14 -6.18 -19.49
N CYS A 22 -12.11 -5.37 -19.23
CA CYS A 22 -11.55 -4.43 -20.19
C CYS A 22 -10.09 -4.08 -19.84
N PHE A 23 -9.35 -3.57 -20.84
CA PHE A 23 -8.03 -2.98 -20.61
C PHE A 23 -8.12 -1.47 -20.85
N GLU A 24 -7.61 -0.69 -19.89
CA GLU A 24 -7.54 0.76 -20.03
C GLU A 24 -6.45 1.13 -21.05
N MET A 25 -6.84 1.87 -22.10
CA MET A 25 -5.94 2.22 -23.19
C MET A 25 -5.75 3.72 -23.41
N GLU A 26 -6.60 4.61 -22.88
CA GLU A 26 -6.59 6.03 -23.29
C GLU A 26 -6.61 7.05 -22.14
N ALA A 27 -6.99 6.67 -20.91
CA ALA A 27 -6.95 7.52 -19.72
C ALA A 27 -5.97 7.06 -18.61
N PRO A 28 -4.71 6.69 -18.91
CA PRO A 28 -3.74 6.38 -17.87
C PRO A 28 -3.33 7.66 -17.12
N GLY A 29 -3.78 7.81 -15.87
CA GLY A 29 -3.17 8.74 -14.92
C GLY A 29 -4.05 9.86 -14.37
N LEU A 30 -5.27 10.08 -14.88
CA LEU A 30 -6.16 11.10 -14.30
C LEU A 30 -6.57 10.75 -12.85
N MET A 31 -6.70 9.46 -12.55
CA MET A 31 -7.06 8.93 -11.22
C MET A 31 -5.96 9.10 -10.14
N LYS A 32 -4.78 9.61 -10.50
CA LYS A 32 -3.62 9.71 -9.58
C LYS A 32 -3.64 10.94 -8.70
N HIS A 33 -4.51 11.92 -8.98
CA HIS A 33 -4.38 13.28 -8.42
C HIS A 33 -5.65 13.85 -7.78
N PHE A 34 -6.81 13.21 -7.94
CA PHE A 34 -8.04 13.62 -7.25
C PHE A 34 -8.97 12.43 -7.04
N LEU A 35 -9.75 12.47 -5.94
CA LEU A 35 -10.84 11.52 -5.69
C LEU A 35 -11.93 11.77 -6.75
N CYS A 36 -12.01 10.90 -7.74
CA CYS A 36 -13.09 10.91 -8.71
C CYS A 36 -13.60 9.51 -8.98
N LEU A 37 -14.90 9.45 -9.22
CA LEU A 37 -15.52 8.28 -9.80
C LEU A 37 -15.36 8.38 -11.32
N VAL A 38 -14.81 7.34 -11.93
CA VAL A 38 -14.56 7.31 -13.37
C VAL A 38 -15.55 6.37 -14.03
N ILE A 39 -16.31 6.90 -14.97
CA ILE A 39 -17.22 6.12 -15.82
C ILE A 39 -16.56 5.98 -17.19
N ARG A 40 -16.52 4.76 -17.71
CA ARG A 40 -15.80 4.43 -18.94
C ARG A 40 -16.68 3.68 -19.93
N GLY A 41 -16.50 4.02 -21.20
CA GLY A 41 -17.09 3.31 -22.32
C GLY A 41 -16.09 2.33 -22.92
N ILE A 42 -16.57 1.17 -23.35
CA ILE A 42 -15.74 0.17 -24.06
C ILE A 42 -15.94 0.41 -25.55
N SER A 43 -14.89 0.88 -26.24
CA SER A 43 -14.95 1.24 -27.66
C SER A 43 -14.10 0.38 -28.57
N ASP A 44 -13.14 -0.38 -28.04
CA ASP A 44 -12.16 -1.09 -28.84
C ASP A 44 -11.86 -2.49 -28.32
N TYR A 45 -11.53 -3.38 -29.25
CA TYR A 45 -10.88 -4.64 -28.91
C TYR A 45 -9.40 -4.40 -28.66
N THR A 46 -8.84 -5.08 -27.66
CA THR A 46 -7.43 -5.02 -27.30
C THR A 46 -6.59 -5.88 -28.23
N ASN A 47 -6.58 -5.49 -29.51
CA ASN A 47 -5.81 -6.10 -30.58
C ASN A 47 -5.15 -5.00 -31.44
N SER A 48 -4.39 -5.40 -32.46
CA SER A 48 -3.68 -4.48 -33.34
C SER A 48 -4.60 -3.67 -34.27
N ASN A 49 -5.89 -4.01 -34.34
CA ASN A 49 -6.86 -3.44 -35.26
C ASN A 49 -7.82 -2.53 -34.48
N LYS A 50 -7.44 -1.25 -34.33
CA LYS A 50 -8.34 -0.23 -33.75
C LYS A 50 -9.59 -0.06 -34.62
N ASN A 51 -10.77 -0.01 -34.01
CA ASN A 51 -12.04 0.24 -34.71
C ASN A 51 -12.81 1.38 -34.03
N ASP A 52 -12.54 2.60 -34.51
CA ASP A 52 -13.09 3.82 -33.94
C ASP A 52 -14.62 3.97 -34.12
N GLN A 53 -15.28 3.08 -34.88
CA GLN A 53 -16.73 3.14 -35.12
C GLN A 53 -17.56 3.07 -33.82
N TRP A 54 -17.08 2.33 -32.82
CA TRP A 54 -17.78 2.12 -31.55
C TRP A 54 -17.51 3.21 -30.51
N GLN A 55 -16.57 4.13 -30.74
CA GLN A 55 -16.25 5.21 -29.81
C GLN A 55 -17.45 6.14 -29.57
N ARG A 56 -18.23 6.44 -30.62
CA ARG A 56 -19.45 7.25 -30.49
C ARG A 56 -20.51 6.57 -29.64
N TYR A 57 -20.72 5.27 -29.84
CA TYR A 57 -21.65 4.47 -29.03
C TYR A 57 -21.18 4.38 -27.58
N ALA A 58 -19.92 4.01 -27.36
CA ALA A 58 -19.30 3.91 -26.03
C ALA A 58 -19.38 5.24 -25.28
N SER A 59 -19.16 6.36 -25.96
CA SER A 59 -19.27 7.70 -25.38
C SER A 59 -20.71 8.05 -25.02
N ALA A 60 -21.68 7.76 -25.89
CA ALA A 60 -23.10 7.99 -25.62
C ALA A 60 -23.60 7.15 -24.45
N THR A 61 -23.22 5.87 -24.37
CA THR A 61 -23.57 4.99 -23.25
C THR A 61 -22.93 5.45 -21.94
N THR A 62 -21.66 5.90 -21.98
CA THR A 62 -20.96 6.45 -20.81
C THR A 62 -21.66 7.71 -20.31
N ALA A 63 -22.08 8.59 -21.21
CA ALA A 63 -22.80 9.81 -20.87
C ALA A 63 -24.18 9.52 -20.27
N ALA A 64 -24.95 8.60 -20.86
CA ALA A 64 -26.25 8.18 -20.34
C ALA A 64 -26.13 7.54 -18.95
N TYR A 65 -25.11 6.69 -18.73
CA TYR A 65 -24.84 6.12 -17.42
C TYR A 65 -24.41 7.19 -16.40
N ALA A 66 -23.61 8.17 -16.81
CA ALA A 66 -23.23 9.28 -15.94
C ALA A 66 -24.44 10.10 -15.51
N GLU A 67 -25.37 10.38 -16.41
CA GLU A 67 -26.62 11.07 -16.13
C GLU A 67 -27.49 10.31 -15.12
N GLU A 68 -27.69 9.01 -15.34
CA GLU A 68 -28.46 8.16 -14.43
C GLU A 68 -27.79 8.08 -13.06
N LEU A 69 -26.48 7.86 -13.01
CA LEU A 69 -25.72 7.83 -11.76
C LEU A 69 -25.88 9.14 -10.97
N LEU A 70 -25.80 10.29 -11.64
CA LEU A 70 -25.97 11.59 -11.00
C LEU A 70 -27.36 11.78 -10.37
N ALA A 71 -28.39 11.08 -10.87
CA ALA A 71 -29.72 11.10 -10.25
C ALA A 71 -29.77 10.40 -8.88
N TYR A 72 -28.81 9.52 -8.58
CA TYR A 72 -28.68 8.82 -7.30
C TYR A 72 -27.69 9.48 -6.33
N VAL A 73 -26.98 10.53 -6.76
CA VAL A 73 -26.02 11.25 -5.91
C VAL A 73 -26.76 12.37 -5.15
N PRO A 74 -26.81 12.34 -3.80
CA PRO A 74 -27.49 13.38 -3.03
C PRO A 74 -26.86 14.76 -3.25
N VAL A 75 -27.67 15.74 -3.68
CA VAL A 75 -27.20 17.10 -3.98
C VAL A 75 -26.55 17.77 -2.76
N ALA A 76 -27.02 17.46 -1.55
CA ALA A 76 -26.44 17.96 -0.30
C ALA A 76 -24.99 17.50 -0.10
N GLU A 77 -24.71 16.22 -0.33
CA GLU A 77 -23.35 15.67 -0.23
C GLU A 77 -22.42 16.26 -1.30
N VAL A 78 -22.93 16.54 -2.50
CA VAL A 78 -22.14 17.19 -3.57
C VAL A 78 -21.81 18.64 -3.23
N GLN A 79 -22.70 19.39 -2.58
CA GLN A 79 -22.41 20.77 -2.17
C GLN A 79 -21.39 20.85 -1.04
N GLU A 80 -21.29 19.83 -0.19
CA GLU A 80 -20.26 19.71 0.84
C GLU A 80 -18.89 19.29 0.28
N THR A 81 -18.86 18.73 -0.95
CA THR A 81 -17.60 18.40 -1.62
C THR A 81 -16.92 19.62 -2.24
N LYS A 82 -15.61 19.74 -2.02
CA LYS A 82 -14.78 20.81 -2.60
C LYS A 82 -14.80 20.71 -4.12
N ARG A 83 -14.95 21.85 -4.80
CA ARG A 83 -14.94 21.88 -6.27
C ARG A 83 -13.61 21.38 -6.81
N ALA A 84 -13.64 20.58 -7.87
CA ALA A 84 -12.43 20.04 -8.50
C ALA A 84 -11.40 21.15 -8.85
N LEU A 85 -11.87 22.32 -9.26
CA LEU A 85 -11.04 23.48 -9.57
C LEU A 85 -10.32 24.08 -8.35
N GLU A 86 -10.94 24.05 -7.17
CA GLU A 86 -10.34 24.52 -5.91
C GLU A 86 -9.32 23.51 -5.38
N VAL A 87 -9.62 22.21 -5.52
CA VAL A 87 -8.65 21.13 -5.26
C VAL A 87 -7.45 21.26 -6.19
N LEU A 88 -7.67 21.53 -7.47
CA LEU A 88 -6.61 21.73 -8.47
C LEU A 88 -5.82 23.02 -8.22
N GLN A 89 -6.44 24.09 -7.71
CA GLN A 89 -5.74 25.32 -7.33
C GLN A 89 -4.89 25.13 -6.08
N LEU A 90 -5.38 24.41 -5.06
CA LEU A 90 -4.58 23.99 -3.89
C LEU A 90 -3.38 23.14 -4.29
N VAL A 91 -3.54 22.28 -5.29
CA VAL A 91 -2.44 21.52 -5.87
C VAL A 91 -1.50 22.44 -6.65
N LYS A 92 -2.00 23.41 -7.44
CA LYS A 92 -1.22 24.36 -8.26
C LYS A 92 -0.43 25.41 -7.47
N SER A 93 -0.98 25.97 -6.40
CA SER A 93 -0.24 26.88 -5.50
C SER A 93 0.79 26.14 -4.63
N SER A 94 0.73 24.81 -4.62
CA SER A 94 1.75 23.91 -4.07
C SER A 94 2.77 23.45 -5.13
N VAL A 95 2.72 23.95 -6.37
CA VAL A 95 3.63 23.55 -7.49
C VAL A 95 4.94 24.33 -7.41
N GLY A 96 5.70 23.99 -6.39
CA GLY A 96 7.16 23.94 -6.38
C GLY A 96 7.67 22.67 -5.69
N PHE A 97 6.76 21.78 -5.29
CA PHE A 97 7.05 20.67 -4.40
C PHE A 97 6.46 19.39 -5.01
N VAL A 98 7.33 18.50 -5.49
CA VAL A 98 6.97 17.07 -5.63
C VAL A 98 6.44 16.67 -4.25
N PRO A 99 5.23 16.09 -4.15
CA PRO A 99 4.57 15.97 -2.87
C PRO A 99 5.49 15.26 -1.89
N GLN A 100 5.73 15.90 -0.76
CA GLN A 100 5.95 15.21 0.50
C GLN A 100 4.81 14.19 0.57
N ILE A 101 5.09 12.95 0.17
CA ILE A 101 4.20 11.84 0.42
C ILE A 101 4.32 11.60 1.91
N ARG A 102 3.62 12.41 2.71
CA ARG A 102 2.93 11.86 3.88
C ARG A 102 2.12 10.72 3.27
N LEU A 103 2.55 9.49 3.54
CA LEU A 103 1.84 8.28 3.18
C LEU A 103 0.50 8.32 3.91
N GLN A 104 -0.45 9.02 3.31
CA GLN A 104 -1.86 8.77 3.51
C GLN A 104 -2.32 7.89 2.37
N THR A 105 -1.88 6.63 2.37
CA THR A 105 -2.58 5.59 1.62
C THR A 105 -4.04 5.54 2.13
N PRO A 106 -5.02 5.09 1.35
CA PRO A 106 -6.41 4.98 1.82
C PRO A 106 -6.58 4.10 3.08
N ILE A 107 -5.58 3.26 3.39
CA ILE A 107 -5.47 2.45 4.62
C ILE A 107 -5.29 3.34 5.87
N THR A 108 -4.85 4.59 5.69
CA THR A 108 -4.41 5.50 6.77
C THR A 108 -5.41 6.53 7.26
N ARG A 109 -6.65 6.55 6.74
CA ARG A 109 -7.72 7.39 7.32
C ARG A 109 -8.49 6.73 8.47
N GLY A 110 -8.43 5.40 8.60
CA GLY A 110 -9.08 4.66 9.69
C GLY A 110 -8.15 4.13 10.78
N SER A 111 -6.86 4.48 10.77
CA SER A 111 -5.82 3.74 11.51
C SER A 111 -4.97 4.57 12.47
N SER A 112 -5.44 5.73 12.94
CA SER A 112 -4.85 6.33 14.16
C SER A 112 -4.86 5.32 15.31
N ALA A 113 -5.97 4.60 15.49
CA ALA A 113 -6.09 3.57 16.51
C ALA A 113 -5.19 2.34 16.26
N VAL A 114 -5.07 1.85 15.01
CA VAL A 114 -4.17 0.70 14.70
C VAL A 114 -2.70 1.10 14.88
N ARG A 115 -2.33 2.33 14.54
CA ARG A 115 -0.97 2.88 14.72
C ARG A 115 -0.59 2.94 16.20
N GLU A 116 -1.52 3.29 17.08
CA GLU A 116 -1.35 3.26 18.54
C GLU A 116 -1.32 1.84 19.13
N GLN A 117 -1.54 0.77 18.36
CA GLN A 117 -1.67 -0.59 18.88
C GLN A 117 -0.65 -1.60 18.35
N ALA A 118 0.17 -1.23 17.37
CA ALA A 118 1.34 -2.00 16.93
C ALA A 118 2.51 -2.02 17.96
N HIS A 119 2.23 -1.74 19.24
CA HIS A 119 3.24 -1.58 20.30
C HIS A 119 3.92 -2.89 20.70
N GLY A 120 3.23 -4.04 20.57
CA GLY A 120 3.81 -5.35 20.89
C GLY A 120 4.99 -5.70 19.99
N SER A 121 4.83 -5.49 18.68
CA SER A 121 5.86 -5.77 17.68
C SER A 121 7.08 -4.84 17.78
N LEU A 122 6.90 -3.58 18.23
CA LEU A 122 7.99 -2.60 18.45
C LEU A 122 8.78 -2.84 19.74
N LYS A 123 8.23 -3.58 20.69
CA LYS A 123 8.94 -4.02 21.92
C LYS A 123 9.85 -5.22 21.67
N ASN A 124 9.92 -5.74 20.45
CA ASN A 124 10.84 -6.83 20.13
C ASN A 124 12.30 -6.37 20.36
N PRO A 125 13.09 -7.10 21.16
CA PRO A 125 14.49 -6.75 21.45
C PRO A 125 15.33 -6.54 20.18
N VAL A 126 15.06 -7.32 19.13
CA VAL A 126 15.80 -7.25 17.85
C VAL A 126 15.52 -5.93 17.11
N PHE A 127 14.29 -5.40 17.22
CA PHE A 127 13.97 -4.08 16.66
C PHE A 127 14.65 -2.95 17.45
N GLN A 128 14.66 -3.06 18.78
CA GLN A 128 15.38 -2.11 19.66
C GLN A 128 16.89 -2.14 19.42
N GLU A 129 17.47 -3.31 19.21
CA GLU A 129 18.89 -3.48 18.83
C GLU A 129 19.20 -2.81 17.48
N CYS A 130 18.28 -2.86 16.51
CA CYS A 130 18.41 -2.11 15.25
C CYS A 130 18.35 -0.59 15.47
N HIS A 131 17.48 -0.12 16.38
CA HIS A 131 17.38 1.29 16.75
C HIS A 131 18.64 1.81 17.48
N VAL A 132 19.20 1.01 18.39
CA VAL A 132 20.44 1.36 19.12
C VAL A 132 21.69 1.19 18.24
N GLY A 133 21.57 0.52 17.08
CA GLY A 133 22.66 0.34 16.11
C GLY A 133 23.51 -0.91 16.31
N LEU A 134 23.04 -1.84 17.15
CA LEU A 134 23.63 -3.17 17.33
C LEU A 134 23.34 -4.07 16.13
N ARG A 135 22.30 -3.76 15.34
CA ARG A 135 21.95 -4.45 14.08
C ARG A 135 21.86 -3.46 12.93
N ARG A 136 22.50 -3.81 11.81
CA ARG A 136 22.46 -3.02 10.56
C ARG A 136 21.35 -3.46 9.62
N HIS A 137 20.88 -4.70 9.73
CA HIS A 137 19.94 -5.24 8.77
C HIS A 137 18.83 -5.99 9.52
N LEU A 138 17.60 -5.79 9.08
CA LEU A 138 16.44 -6.46 9.62
C LEU A 138 15.50 -6.87 8.48
N TRP A 139 15.05 -8.10 8.52
CA TRP A 139 14.03 -8.60 7.60
C TRP A 139 12.81 -9.06 8.36
N LEU A 140 11.67 -8.42 8.11
CA LEU A 140 10.37 -8.78 8.66
C LEU A 140 9.59 -9.55 7.60
N ASN A 141 9.03 -10.70 7.97
CA ASN A 141 8.15 -11.42 7.06
C ASN A 141 6.85 -11.84 7.76
N GLY A 142 5.76 -11.83 6.99
CA GLY A 142 4.43 -12.18 7.51
C GLY A 142 3.37 -12.24 6.43
N LEU A 143 2.25 -12.90 6.72
CA LEU A 143 1.16 -13.14 5.76
C LEU A 143 0.47 -11.83 5.33
N ALA A 144 -0.33 -11.90 4.25
CA ALA A 144 -1.10 -10.74 3.82
C ALA A 144 -2.08 -10.29 4.92
N GLY A 145 -2.17 -8.98 5.15
CA GLY A 145 -3.09 -8.43 6.16
C GLY A 145 -2.63 -8.54 7.61
N CYS A 146 -1.41 -9.02 7.90
CA CYS A 146 -0.86 -9.08 9.25
C CYS A 146 -0.30 -7.76 9.80
N GLY A 147 -0.48 -6.65 9.09
CA GLY A 147 -0.10 -5.32 9.56
C GLY A 147 1.33 -4.87 9.26
N LYS A 148 2.09 -5.56 8.38
CA LYS A 148 3.43 -5.13 7.91
C LYS A 148 3.53 -3.64 7.55
N THR A 149 2.71 -3.17 6.62
CA THR A 149 2.68 -1.74 6.24
C THR A 149 2.34 -0.80 7.41
N VAL A 150 1.52 -1.25 8.37
CA VAL A 150 1.24 -0.47 9.59
C VAL A 150 2.48 -0.44 10.49
N LEU A 151 3.17 -1.57 10.64
CA LEU A 151 4.44 -1.67 11.34
C LEU A 151 5.48 -0.75 10.68
N SER A 152 5.66 -0.78 9.36
CA SER A 152 6.55 0.14 8.64
C SER A 152 6.23 1.60 8.96
N ALA A 153 4.95 1.98 8.98
CA ALA A 153 4.53 3.34 9.32
C ALA A 153 4.88 3.69 10.77
N THR A 154 4.63 2.80 11.73
CA THR A 154 4.97 3.06 13.14
C THR A 154 6.48 3.07 13.36
N VAL A 155 7.26 2.26 12.63
CA VAL A 155 8.73 2.30 12.62
C VAL A 155 9.20 3.68 12.15
N LEU A 156 8.66 4.17 11.04
CA LEU A 156 9.00 5.51 10.53
C LEU A 156 8.64 6.60 11.55
N ASP A 157 7.44 6.57 12.13
CA ASP A 157 7.02 7.54 13.14
C ASP A 157 7.95 7.53 14.37
N HIS A 158 8.39 6.35 14.82
CA HIS A 158 9.32 6.22 15.94
C HIS A 158 10.71 6.77 15.61
N LEU A 159 11.23 6.48 14.41
CA LEU A 159 12.53 6.95 13.95
C LEU A 159 12.57 8.47 13.75
N THR A 160 11.45 9.07 13.33
CA THR A 160 11.37 10.53 13.06
C THR A 160 11.55 11.37 14.33
N ASN A 161 11.38 10.77 15.51
CA ASN A 161 11.61 11.43 16.80
C ASN A 161 13.08 11.40 17.27
N GLY A 162 13.98 10.76 16.52
CA GLY A 162 15.42 10.72 16.82
C GLY A 162 16.16 11.91 16.17
N GLU A 163 17.01 12.59 16.95
CA GLU A 163 17.84 13.67 16.42
C GLU A 163 18.93 13.14 15.47
N ASN A 164 19.07 13.78 14.30
CA ASN A 164 20.22 13.68 13.38
C ASN A 164 20.36 12.36 12.57
N CYS A 165 19.26 11.70 12.20
CA CYS A 165 19.27 10.54 11.30
C CYS A 165 18.54 10.81 9.98
N LEU A 166 19.08 10.29 8.87
CA LEU A 166 18.37 10.30 7.58
C LEU A 166 17.43 9.10 7.52
N ILE A 167 16.16 9.34 7.18
CA ILE A 167 15.17 8.28 7.03
C ILE A 167 14.69 8.27 5.58
N LEU A 168 14.89 7.14 4.91
CA LEU A 168 14.46 6.88 3.56
C LEU A 168 13.44 5.76 3.55
N ASN A 169 12.42 5.85 2.71
CA ASN A 169 11.43 4.79 2.57
C ASN A 169 10.99 4.57 1.13
N PHE A 170 10.58 3.34 0.83
CA PHE A 170 9.92 3.03 -0.44
C PHE A 170 8.95 1.86 -0.27
N PHE A 171 7.72 2.09 -0.69
CA PHE A 171 6.64 1.10 -0.65
C PHE A 171 6.43 0.59 -2.06
N PHE A 172 6.77 -0.67 -2.30
CA PHE A 172 6.40 -1.32 -3.55
C PHE A 172 4.87 -1.48 -3.58
N ASP A 173 4.30 -1.40 -4.79
CA ASP A 173 2.85 -1.39 -4.96
C ASP A 173 2.48 -2.09 -6.28
N PHE A 174 1.78 -3.22 -6.19
CA PHE A 174 1.32 -4.00 -7.33
C PHE A 174 0.32 -3.26 -8.22
N SER A 175 -0.33 -2.21 -7.70
CA SER A 175 -1.27 -1.36 -8.46
C SER A 175 -0.58 -0.18 -9.16
N ASP A 176 0.58 0.26 -8.66
CA ASP A 176 1.34 1.38 -9.22
C ASP A 176 2.58 0.89 -9.99
N THR A 177 2.48 0.86 -11.31
CA THR A 177 3.59 0.45 -12.20
C THR A 177 4.87 1.25 -11.99
N THR A 178 4.80 2.46 -11.45
CA THR A 178 5.99 3.27 -11.16
C THR A 178 6.74 2.80 -9.92
N LYS A 179 6.06 2.07 -9.02
CA LYS A 179 6.60 1.58 -7.76
C LYS A 179 7.01 0.11 -7.76
N GLN A 180 7.05 -0.52 -8.93
CA GLN A 180 7.30 -1.97 -9.05
C GLN A 180 8.75 -2.31 -9.41
N THR A 181 9.60 -1.32 -9.65
CA THR A 181 10.94 -1.55 -10.20
C THR A 181 12.03 -1.03 -9.28
N LEU A 182 13.20 -1.69 -9.32
CA LEU A 182 14.41 -1.23 -8.67
C LEU A 182 14.80 0.19 -9.13
N ASP A 183 14.59 0.50 -10.42
CA ASP A 183 14.84 1.84 -10.96
C ASP A 183 13.95 2.89 -10.29
N GLY A 184 12.64 2.63 -10.17
CA GLY A 184 11.70 3.50 -9.46
C GLY A 184 12.08 3.70 -7.99
N MET A 185 12.43 2.61 -7.30
CA MET A 185 12.93 2.67 -5.92
C MET A 185 14.17 3.56 -5.80
N LEU A 186 15.20 3.31 -6.61
CA LEU A 186 16.46 4.06 -6.55
C LEU A 186 16.26 5.54 -6.88
N ARG A 187 15.38 5.89 -7.81
CA ARG A 187 15.07 7.30 -8.12
C ARG A 187 14.38 7.98 -6.95
N SER A 188 13.46 7.28 -6.29
CA SER A 188 12.81 7.79 -5.08
C SER A 188 13.81 7.99 -3.94
N LEU A 189 14.70 7.03 -3.70
CA LEU A 189 15.75 7.14 -2.69
C LEU A 189 16.70 8.30 -3.00
N ALA A 190 17.15 8.44 -4.26
CA ALA A 190 18.01 9.55 -4.68
C ALA A 190 17.33 10.91 -4.44
N TYR A 191 16.04 11.01 -4.73
CA TYR A 191 15.27 12.23 -4.47
C TYR A 191 15.14 12.53 -2.97
N GLN A 192 14.85 11.52 -2.15
CA GLN A 192 14.78 11.70 -0.68
C GLN A 192 16.13 12.08 -0.09
N LEU A 193 17.22 11.50 -0.58
CA LEU A 193 18.60 11.87 -0.21
C LEU A 193 18.91 13.33 -0.59
N TYR A 194 18.47 13.77 -1.77
CA TYR A 194 18.61 15.17 -2.19
C TYR A 194 17.88 16.13 -1.24
N GLN A 195 16.65 15.78 -0.85
CA GLN A 195 15.87 16.57 0.12
C GLN A 195 16.46 16.56 1.53
N GLY A 196 17.24 15.54 1.88
CA GLY A 196 17.86 15.39 3.19
C GLY A 196 18.90 16.46 3.53
N GLY A 197 19.58 17.07 2.54
CA GLY A 197 20.49 18.19 2.78
C GLY A 197 21.83 18.15 2.01
N ALA A 198 22.65 19.17 2.27
CA ALA A 198 23.74 19.62 1.40
C ALA A 198 24.88 18.63 1.13
N GLY A 199 25.12 17.63 1.99
CA GLY A 199 26.26 16.71 1.83
C GLY A 199 26.20 15.84 0.57
N SER A 200 25.02 15.68 -0.03
CA SER A 200 24.82 14.77 -1.18
C SER A 200 24.41 15.46 -2.49
N ILE A 201 24.31 16.79 -2.50
CA ILE A 201 23.88 17.59 -3.67
C ILE A 201 24.92 17.51 -4.80
N ASP A 202 26.20 17.71 -4.48
CA ASP A 202 27.29 17.77 -5.46
C ASP A 202 27.36 16.52 -6.36
N CYS A 203 27.02 15.34 -5.80
CA CYS A 203 27.05 14.08 -6.55
C CYS A 203 25.93 13.98 -7.58
N LEU A 204 24.75 14.51 -7.28
CA LEU A 204 23.61 14.53 -8.20
C LEU A 204 23.74 15.65 -9.23
N GLU A 205 24.25 16.82 -8.83
CA GLU A 205 24.50 17.94 -9.76
C GLU A 205 25.55 17.58 -10.81
N ALA A 206 26.66 16.96 -10.39
CA ALA A 206 27.68 16.47 -11.33
C ALA A 206 27.10 15.43 -12.32
N LEU A 207 26.19 14.57 -11.85
CA LEU A 207 25.51 13.61 -12.72
C LEU A 207 24.56 14.31 -13.70
N PHE A 208 23.76 15.25 -13.22
CA PHE A 208 22.80 16.00 -14.00
C PHE A 208 23.49 16.75 -15.14
N GLN A 209 24.62 17.42 -14.84
CA GLN A 209 25.46 18.07 -15.85
C GLN A 209 26.05 17.06 -16.85
N ALA A 210 26.55 15.92 -16.38
CA ALA A 210 27.11 14.87 -17.24
C ALA A 210 26.08 14.21 -18.18
N HIS A 211 24.78 14.30 -17.88
CA HIS A 211 23.69 13.75 -18.69
C HIS A 211 22.90 14.82 -19.45
N GLN A 212 23.59 15.87 -19.91
CA GLN A 212 23.02 16.96 -20.71
C GLN A 212 21.82 17.63 -20.03
N ASN A 213 21.94 17.95 -18.73
CA ASN A 213 20.89 18.60 -17.95
C ASN A 213 19.55 17.84 -17.94
N GLY A 214 19.61 16.50 -17.91
CA GLY A 214 18.43 15.65 -17.78
C GLY A 214 17.77 15.21 -19.08
N CYS A 215 18.35 15.52 -20.26
CA CYS A 215 17.83 15.09 -21.55
C CYS A 215 17.97 13.57 -21.79
N ASN A 216 18.94 12.92 -21.15
CA ASN A 216 19.18 11.48 -21.29
C ASN A 216 18.90 10.72 -19.99
N GLN A 217 18.13 9.63 -20.09
CA GLN A 217 17.82 8.80 -18.94
C GLN A 217 19.06 8.01 -18.48
N THR A 218 19.45 8.21 -17.22
CA THR A 218 20.60 7.52 -16.61
C THR A 218 20.34 6.02 -16.46
N ALA A 219 21.36 5.20 -16.74
CA ALA A 219 21.32 3.76 -16.53
C ALA A 219 21.23 3.38 -15.04
N VAL A 220 20.50 2.30 -14.73
CA VAL A 220 20.28 1.80 -13.36
C VAL A 220 21.60 1.56 -12.59
N LYS A 221 22.64 1.07 -13.26
CA LYS A 221 23.95 0.83 -12.63
C LYS A 221 24.58 2.12 -12.09
N THR A 222 24.49 3.21 -12.85
CA THR A 222 25.00 4.51 -12.46
C THR A 222 24.19 5.06 -11.29
N LEU A 223 22.86 4.91 -11.33
CA LEU A 223 21.99 5.34 -10.24
C LEU A 223 22.28 4.61 -8.92
N VAL A 224 22.55 3.29 -8.97
CA VAL A 224 23.02 2.52 -7.80
C VAL A 224 24.30 3.12 -7.21
N ALA A 225 25.28 3.42 -8.06
CA ALA A 225 26.57 3.96 -7.61
C ALA A 225 26.41 5.31 -6.91
N ILE A 226 25.54 6.18 -7.43
CA ILE A 226 25.27 7.49 -6.86
C ILE A 226 24.57 7.36 -5.52
N VAL A 227 23.48 6.58 -5.44
CA VAL A 227 22.74 6.38 -4.19
C VAL A 227 23.68 5.85 -3.10
N HIS A 228 24.54 4.88 -3.41
CA HIS A 228 25.55 4.41 -2.46
C HIS A 228 26.50 5.53 -2.03
N LYS A 229 27.04 6.31 -2.96
CA LYS A 229 27.95 7.42 -2.64
C LYS A 229 27.25 8.45 -1.75
N MET A 230 26.02 8.83 -2.06
CA MET A 230 25.24 9.76 -1.24
C MET A 230 25.02 9.22 0.18
N LEU A 231 24.72 7.93 0.32
CA LEU A 231 24.54 7.29 1.63
C LEU A 231 25.82 7.32 2.48
N THR A 232 27.01 7.25 1.89
CA THR A 232 28.29 7.30 2.65
C THR A 232 28.56 8.65 3.32
N VAL A 233 27.90 9.73 2.89
CA VAL A 233 28.11 11.07 3.47
C VAL A 233 27.38 11.24 4.80
N TRP A 234 26.35 10.42 5.04
CA TRP A 234 25.51 10.51 6.23
C TRP A 234 26.09 9.76 7.41
N ASN A 235 25.90 10.27 8.64
CA ASN A 235 26.38 9.58 9.84
C ASN A 235 25.60 8.29 10.14
N ILE A 236 24.27 8.36 10.07
CA ILE A 236 23.37 7.21 10.21
C ILE A 236 22.20 7.40 9.23
N SER A 237 21.88 6.34 8.48
CA SER A 237 20.74 6.35 7.55
C SER A 237 19.88 5.11 7.73
N PHE A 238 18.56 5.28 7.83
CA PHE A 238 17.59 4.20 7.81
C PHE A 238 16.95 4.11 6.43
N ILE A 239 16.82 2.89 5.92
CA ILE A 239 16.10 2.59 4.68
C ILE A 239 15.02 1.56 5.00
N VAL A 240 13.75 1.95 4.86
CA VAL A 240 12.60 1.07 5.06
C VAL A 240 11.99 0.72 3.70
N LEU A 241 12.00 -0.57 3.36
CA LEU A 241 11.43 -1.08 2.11
C LEU A 241 10.27 -2.03 2.43
N ASP A 242 9.05 -1.66 2.05
CA ASP A 242 7.85 -2.47 2.26
C ASP A 242 7.42 -3.18 0.97
N ALA A 243 6.80 -4.34 1.13
CA ALA A 243 6.24 -5.18 0.07
C ALA A 243 7.25 -5.55 -1.03
N LEU A 244 8.48 -6.00 -0.69
CA LEU A 244 9.48 -6.39 -1.70
C LEU A 244 8.96 -7.42 -2.74
N ASP A 245 7.98 -8.24 -2.35
CA ASP A 245 7.26 -9.16 -3.21
C ASP A 245 6.42 -8.47 -4.30
N GLU A 246 6.16 -7.19 -4.24
CA GLU A 246 5.43 -6.47 -5.27
C GLU A 246 6.37 -5.91 -6.37
N SER A 247 7.69 -6.10 -6.23
CA SER A 247 8.64 -5.76 -7.29
C SER A 247 8.59 -6.74 -8.45
N ILE A 248 8.45 -6.26 -9.68
CA ILE A 248 8.65 -7.08 -10.90
C ILE A 248 10.13 -7.35 -11.20
N THR A 249 11.05 -6.63 -10.53
CA THR A 249 12.50 -6.75 -10.71
C THR A 249 13.21 -7.49 -9.57
N ARG A 250 12.56 -8.48 -8.94
CA ARG A 250 13.04 -9.21 -7.74
C ARG A 250 14.51 -9.63 -7.79
N GLY A 251 14.98 -10.16 -8.93
CA GLY A 251 16.38 -10.60 -9.08
C GLY A 251 17.39 -9.46 -8.95
N LYS A 252 17.11 -8.31 -9.58
CA LYS A 252 17.95 -7.11 -9.49
C LYS A 252 17.89 -6.50 -8.09
N LEU A 253 16.70 -6.50 -7.48
CA LEU A 253 16.47 -6.01 -6.11
C LEU A 253 17.27 -6.82 -5.08
N LEU A 254 17.22 -8.16 -5.14
CA LEU A 254 18.00 -9.03 -4.26
C LEU A 254 19.51 -8.84 -4.45
N LEU A 255 19.96 -8.65 -5.70
CA LEU A 255 21.37 -8.34 -5.97
C LEU A 255 21.77 -6.98 -5.37
N TRP A 256 20.88 -5.98 -5.44
CA TRP A 256 21.10 -4.69 -4.81
C TRP A 256 21.19 -4.82 -3.28
N ILE A 257 20.27 -5.56 -2.63
CA ILE A 257 20.31 -5.84 -1.19
C ILE A 257 21.62 -6.53 -0.81
N LYS A 258 22.04 -7.57 -1.56
CA LYS A 258 23.34 -8.24 -1.35
C LYS A 258 24.49 -7.24 -1.39
N ASN A 259 24.50 -6.32 -2.35
CA ASN A 259 25.54 -5.30 -2.48
C ASN A 259 25.50 -4.28 -1.34
N MET A 260 24.33 -3.90 -0.84
CA MET A 260 24.19 -3.01 0.32
C MET A 260 24.78 -3.66 1.58
N VAL A 261 24.47 -4.93 1.82
CA VAL A 261 24.89 -5.67 3.02
C VAL A 261 26.40 -5.99 3.00
N SER A 262 26.95 -6.30 1.82
CA SER A 262 28.35 -6.75 1.70
C SER A 262 29.37 -5.60 1.71
N ARG A 263 28.94 -4.34 1.64
CA ARG A 263 29.83 -3.17 1.50
C ARG A 263 30.18 -2.58 2.87
N PRO A 264 31.46 -2.58 3.29
CA PRO A 264 31.87 -1.97 4.56
C PRO A 264 31.61 -0.46 4.60
N GLU A 265 31.69 0.22 3.45
CA GLU A 265 31.50 1.68 3.34
C GLU A 265 30.08 2.12 3.68
N LEU A 266 29.11 1.19 3.62
CA LEU A 266 27.71 1.42 3.95
C LEU A 266 27.38 0.95 5.38
N GLY A 267 28.39 0.86 6.25
CA GLY A 267 28.19 0.42 7.64
C GLY A 267 27.31 1.33 8.49
N ASN A 268 27.12 2.57 8.05
CA ASN A 268 26.20 3.56 8.61
C ASN A 268 24.73 3.35 8.19
N VAL A 269 24.48 2.51 7.18
CA VAL A 269 23.14 2.27 6.64
C VAL A 269 22.46 1.12 7.36
N ARG A 270 21.26 1.39 7.87
CA ARG A 270 20.37 0.45 8.51
C ARG A 270 19.22 0.11 7.56
N LEU A 271 19.16 -1.15 7.12
CA LEU A 271 18.17 -1.60 6.14
C LEU A 271 17.09 -2.44 6.83
N ILE A 272 15.85 -2.00 6.71
CA ILE A 272 14.67 -2.72 7.16
C ILE A 272 13.87 -3.10 5.92
N CYS A 273 13.59 -4.39 5.76
CA CYS A 273 12.84 -4.92 4.63
C CYS A 273 11.64 -5.71 5.10
N GLU A 274 10.51 -5.54 4.41
CA GLU A 274 9.28 -6.27 4.70
C GLU A 274 8.72 -6.92 3.43
N ASN A 275 8.29 -8.18 3.53
CA ASN A 275 7.56 -8.86 2.46
C ASN A 275 6.80 -10.10 2.96
N ARG A 276 5.97 -10.67 2.09
CA ARG A 276 5.36 -11.99 2.34
C ARG A 276 6.41 -13.11 2.35
N PRO A 277 6.22 -14.20 3.11
CA PRO A 277 7.15 -15.33 3.16
C PRO A 277 7.12 -16.14 1.85
N GLU A 278 7.61 -15.56 0.74
CA GLU A 278 7.75 -16.28 -0.53
C GLU A 278 9.05 -17.12 -0.54
N PRO A 279 9.06 -18.30 -1.18
CA PRO A 279 10.21 -19.22 -1.17
C PRO A 279 11.53 -18.58 -1.61
N LYS A 280 11.49 -17.66 -2.57
CA LYS A 280 12.69 -16.99 -3.10
C LYS A 280 13.35 -16.08 -2.06
N PHE A 281 12.55 -15.33 -1.30
CA PHE A 281 13.07 -14.42 -0.26
C PHE A 281 13.53 -15.21 0.96
N ILE A 282 12.77 -16.21 1.40
CA ILE A 282 13.13 -17.13 2.50
C ILE A 282 14.46 -17.81 2.25
N ARG A 283 14.74 -18.23 1.00
CA ARG A 283 16.00 -18.91 0.69
C ARG A 283 17.20 -17.96 0.67
N ILE A 284 17.01 -16.71 0.25
CA ILE A 284 18.11 -15.81 -0.07
C ILE A 284 18.43 -14.86 1.08
N ILE A 285 17.43 -14.18 1.65
CA ILE A 285 17.68 -13.13 2.65
C ILE A 285 18.41 -13.63 3.90
N PRO A 286 18.04 -14.77 4.53
CA PRO A 286 18.76 -15.27 5.70
C PRO A 286 20.24 -15.54 5.43
N SER A 287 20.59 -16.03 4.23
CA SER A 287 21.99 -16.22 3.84
C SER A 287 22.77 -14.92 3.64
N LEU A 288 22.07 -13.80 3.42
CA LEU A 288 22.68 -12.47 3.24
C LEU A 288 22.89 -11.76 4.57
N ILE A 289 21.90 -11.80 5.46
CA ILE A 289 21.89 -10.98 6.68
C ILE A 289 22.02 -11.79 7.98
N GLY A 290 21.97 -13.12 7.91
CA GLY A 290 21.96 -14.01 9.08
C GLY A 290 20.54 -14.29 9.60
N GLU A 291 20.31 -15.52 10.09
CA GLU A 291 19.00 -15.96 10.57
C GLU A 291 18.50 -15.14 11.76
N ASP A 292 19.41 -14.72 12.65
CA ASP A 292 19.08 -13.90 13.82
C ASP A 292 18.52 -12.52 13.45
N ASN A 293 18.70 -12.07 12.21
CA ASN A 293 18.19 -10.80 11.68
C ASN A 293 16.88 -10.98 10.89
N CYS A 294 16.35 -12.20 10.85
CA CYS A 294 15.10 -12.54 10.17
C CYS A 294 14.00 -12.71 11.22
N LEU A 295 13.06 -11.78 11.26
CA LEU A 295 11.95 -11.76 12.20
C LEU A 295 10.65 -12.18 11.50
N PRO A 296 10.22 -13.44 11.65
CA PRO A 296 8.85 -13.80 11.32
C PRO A 296 7.91 -13.10 12.30
N LEU A 297 6.88 -12.42 11.79
CA LEU A 297 5.81 -11.87 12.62
C LEU A 297 5.07 -13.04 13.28
N GLN A 298 5.36 -13.26 14.57
CA GLN A 298 4.82 -14.39 15.33
C GLN A 298 3.32 -14.27 15.50
N GLN A 299 2.62 -15.36 15.26
CA GLN A 299 1.15 -15.41 15.27
C GLN A 299 0.57 -14.94 16.61
N ASP A 300 1.16 -15.37 17.73
CA ASP A 300 0.66 -15.04 19.07
C ASP A 300 0.76 -13.55 19.41
N SER A 301 1.87 -12.91 19.05
CA SER A 301 2.05 -11.46 19.26
C SER A 301 1.08 -10.65 18.41
N VAL A 302 0.92 -11.04 17.13
CA VAL A 302 -0.01 -10.36 16.23
C VAL A 302 -1.46 -10.54 16.69
N ASN A 303 -1.84 -11.74 17.14
CA ASN A 303 -3.17 -12.00 17.69
C ASN A 303 -3.44 -11.22 18.99
N ALA A 304 -2.42 -11.01 19.83
CA ALA A 304 -2.53 -10.12 20.99
C ALA A 304 -2.75 -8.65 20.59
N ASP A 305 -2.03 -8.17 19.56
CA ASP A 305 -2.22 -6.83 19.03
C ASP A 305 -3.61 -6.68 18.37
N ILE A 306 -4.11 -7.69 17.64
CA ILE A 306 -5.46 -7.71 17.06
C ILE A 306 -6.54 -7.65 18.16
N ARG A 307 -6.41 -8.42 19.25
CA ARG A 307 -7.35 -8.35 20.38
C ARG A 307 -7.38 -6.97 21.01
N SER A 308 -6.21 -6.36 21.20
CA SER A 308 -6.09 -4.98 21.72
C SER A 308 -6.75 -3.98 20.76
N TYR A 309 -6.56 -4.17 19.45
CA TYR A 309 -7.22 -3.39 18.42
C TYR A 309 -8.74 -3.49 18.48
N VAL A 310 -9.29 -4.71 18.50
CA VAL A 310 -10.73 -4.94 18.59
C VAL A 310 -11.31 -4.28 19.85
N LYS A 311 -10.65 -4.46 21.00
CA LYS A 311 -11.05 -3.83 22.27
C LYS A 311 -11.12 -2.31 22.16
N SER A 312 -10.09 -1.69 21.58
CA SER A 312 -10.04 -0.24 21.39
C SER A 312 -11.12 0.28 20.46
N GLN A 313 -11.36 -0.40 19.35
CA GLN A 313 -12.39 0.00 18.38
C GLN A 313 -13.77 0.01 19.02
N LEU A 314 -14.09 -1.01 19.81
CA LEU A 314 -15.37 -1.11 20.53
C LEU A 314 -15.56 0.03 21.54
N SER A 315 -14.49 0.55 22.12
CA SER A 315 -14.54 1.66 23.10
C SER A 315 -14.47 3.07 22.48
N GLN A 316 -14.12 3.19 21.20
CA GLN A 316 -13.84 4.49 20.58
C GLN A 316 -14.78 4.84 19.42
N ARG A 317 -15.34 3.85 18.73
CA ARG A 317 -16.21 4.07 17.56
C ARG A 317 -17.63 4.44 18.01
N PRO A 318 -18.17 5.60 17.59
CA PRO A 318 -19.55 6.00 17.89
C PRO A 318 -20.57 4.92 17.51
N GLU A 319 -20.35 4.21 16.41
CA GLU A 319 -21.26 3.16 15.92
C GLU A 319 -21.45 2.00 16.91
N PHE A 320 -20.54 1.82 17.88
CA PHE A 320 -20.69 0.86 18.97
C PHE A 320 -21.08 1.52 20.29
N LEU A 321 -20.57 2.72 20.58
CA LEU A 321 -20.88 3.47 21.79
C LEU A 321 -22.35 3.88 21.86
N ASP A 322 -22.90 4.39 20.76
CA ASP A 322 -24.28 4.89 20.67
C ASP A 322 -25.32 3.77 20.85
N LYS A 323 -24.91 2.52 20.64
CA LYS A 323 -25.77 1.33 20.80
C LYS A 323 -25.86 0.82 22.24
N HIS A 324 -25.03 1.34 23.16
CA HIS A 324 -24.99 0.91 24.56
C HIS A 324 -24.97 -0.62 24.75
N LEU A 325 -24.13 -1.31 23.98
CA LEU A 325 -24.12 -2.78 23.94
C LEU A 325 -23.78 -3.40 25.31
N PRO A 326 -24.44 -4.51 25.71
CA PRO A 326 -24.13 -5.21 26.95
C PRO A 326 -22.68 -5.70 27.00
N GLN A 327 -22.10 -5.71 28.19
CA GLN A 327 -20.71 -6.14 28.39
C GLN A 327 -20.46 -7.59 27.93
N ASP A 328 -21.46 -8.46 28.03
CA ASP A 328 -21.40 -9.83 27.51
C ASP A 328 -21.22 -9.84 25.99
N LEU A 329 -22.02 -9.05 25.25
CA LEU A 329 -21.94 -8.97 23.80
C LEU A 329 -20.60 -8.38 23.35
N LEU A 330 -20.12 -7.33 24.01
CA LEU A 330 -18.79 -6.77 23.75
C LEU A 330 -17.68 -7.81 23.95
N SER A 331 -17.77 -8.60 25.01
CA SER A 331 -16.83 -9.69 25.29
C SER A 331 -16.89 -10.80 24.23
N ARG A 332 -18.10 -11.13 23.74
CA ARG A 332 -18.29 -12.07 22.64
C ARG A 332 -17.71 -11.56 21.32
N ILE A 333 -17.87 -10.27 21.00
CA ILE A 333 -17.23 -9.65 19.83
C ILE A 333 -15.70 -9.72 19.96
N GLN A 334 -15.14 -9.31 21.10
CA GLN A 334 -13.70 -9.36 21.34
C GLN A 334 -13.13 -10.76 21.17
N ARG A 335 -13.80 -11.78 21.70
CA ARG A 335 -13.38 -13.17 21.57
C ARG A 335 -13.49 -13.66 20.13
N LYS A 336 -14.68 -13.56 19.51
CA LYS A 336 -14.90 -14.10 18.16
C LYS A 336 -14.09 -13.39 17.09
N VAL A 337 -13.98 -12.06 17.16
CA VAL A 337 -13.25 -11.27 16.17
C VAL A 337 -11.76 -11.20 16.49
N GLY A 338 -11.39 -11.12 17.77
CA GLY A 338 -9.99 -11.07 18.19
C GLY A 338 -9.26 -12.40 17.98
N ASP A 339 -9.87 -13.50 18.42
CA ASP A 339 -9.26 -14.84 18.30
C ASP A 339 -9.48 -15.46 16.91
N GLY A 340 -10.57 -15.10 16.22
CA GLY A 340 -10.92 -15.62 14.90
C GLY A 340 -10.15 -14.98 13.73
N ALA A 341 -9.38 -13.93 13.98
CA ALA A 341 -8.69 -13.19 12.93
C ALA A 341 -7.47 -13.92 12.36
N ASP A 342 -6.92 -14.92 13.06
CA ASP A 342 -5.77 -15.72 12.63
C ASP A 342 -4.67 -14.89 11.95
N VAL A 343 -4.12 -13.90 12.68
CA VAL A 343 -3.03 -13.02 12.21
C VAL A 343 -3.46 -12.04 11.10
N MET A 344 -4.75 -11.88 10.82
CA MET A 344 -5.26 -10.97 9.78
C MET A 344 -5.99 -9.76 10.37
N PHE A 345 -5.29 -8.65 10.60
CA PHE A 345 -5.90 -7.37 10.99
C PHE A 345 -6.99 -6.92 10.02
N ARG A 346 -6.79 -7.16 8.72
CA ARG A 346 -7.78 -6.79 7.70
C ARG A 346 -9.10 -7.53 7.88
N TRP A 347 -9.05 -8.80 8.31
CA TRP A 347 -10.26 -9.56 8.58
C TRP A 347 -10.99 -8.98 9.79
N ALA A 348 -10.27 -8.72 10.88
CA ALA A 348 -10.85 -8.11 12.08
C ALA A 348 -11.48 -6.74 11.79
N PHE A 349 -10.80 -5.90 11.00
CA PHE A 349 -11.32 -4.62 10.53
C PHE A 349 -12.64 -4.80 9.76
N CYS A 350 -12.67 -5.71 8.78
CA CYS A 350 -13.87 -5.96 7.97
C CYS A 350 -15.05 -6.48 8.82
N GLN A 351 -14.79 -7.35 9.79
CA GLN A 351 -15.85 -7.84 10.68
C GLN A 351 -16.38 -6.73 11.58
N LEU A 352 -15.52 -5.90 12.16
CA LEU A 352 -15.96 -4.76 12.96
C LEU A 352 -16.79 -3.78 12.14
N ASP A 353 -16.39 -3.50 10.89
CA ASP A 353 -17.17 -2.60 10.03
C ASP A 353 -18.53 -3.19 9.66
N SER A 354 -18.61 -4.50 9.42
CA SER A 354 -19.88 -5.20 9.22
C SER A 354 -20.77 -5.15 10.46
N LEU A 355 -20.22 -5.40 11.64
CA LEU A 355 -20.96 -5.38 12.91
C LEU A 355 -21.40 -3.95 13.28
N ALA A 356 -20.61 -2.93 12.93
CA ALA A 356 -20.96 -1.52 13.13
C ALA A 356 -22.21 -1.11 12.32
N ARG A 357 -22.46 -1.74 11.17
CA ARG A 357 -23.67 -1.49 10.35
C ARG A 357 -24.91 -2.21 10.86
N CYS A 358 -24.77 -3.18 11.77
CA CYS A 358 -25.92 -3.85 12.35
C CYS A 358 -26.72 -2.86 13.24
N PRO A 359 -28.05 -2.80 13.09
CA PRO A 359 -28.86 -1.78 13.76
C PRO A 359 -29.06 -2.01 15.26
N HIS A 360 -29.07 -3.27 15.72
CA HIS A 360 -29.36 -3.63 17.12
C HIS A 360 -28.65 -4.93 17.54
N GLU A 361 -28.67 -5.24 18.84
CA GLU A 361 -27.99 -6.39 19.46
C GLU A 361 -28.29 -7.73 18.79
N ALA A 362 -29.57 -8.07 18.58
CA ALA A 362 -29.93 -9.35 17.94
C ALA A 362 -29.37 -9.51 16.51
N ALA A 363 -29.17 -8.40 15.78
CA ALA A 363 -28.56 -8.45 14.45
C ALA A 363 -27.03 -8.67 14.54
N ILE A 364 -26.39 -8.07 15.54
CA ILE A 364 -24.97 -8.30 15.86
C ILE A 364 -24.78 -9.77 16.25
N ASP A 365 -25.64 -10.32 17.10
CA ASP A 365 -25.55 -11.72 17.51
C ASP A 365 -25.67 -12.70 16.34
N LYS A 366 -26.64 -12.48 15.46
CA LYS A 366 -26.79 -13.27 14.23
C LYS A 366 -25.57 -13.14 13.31
N ALA A 367 -24.99 -11.95 13.19
CA ALA A 367 -23.79 -11.74 12.41
C ALA A 367 -22.56 -12.45 13.03
N LEU A 368 -22.45 -12.45 14.36
CA LEU A 368 -21.39 -13.16 15.08
C LEU A 368 -21.48 -14.69 14.95
N GLU A 369 -22.68 -15.26 14.84
CA GLU A 369 -22.87 -16.69 14.58
C GLU A 369 -22.41 -17.11 13.20
N SER A 370 -22.47 -16.19 12.24
CA SER A 370 -22.23 -16.47 10.84
C SER A 370 -20.94 -15.85 10.33
N LEU A 371 -19.94 -15.47 11.15
CA LEU A 371 -18.71 -14.82 10.66
C LEU A 371 -17.99 -15.63 9.56
N PRO A 372 -17.40 -14.95 8.55
CA PRO A 372 -16.63 -15.61 7.50
C PRO A 372 -15.33 -16.18 8.07
N ARG A 373 -14.88 -17.33 7.57
CA ARG A 373 -13.70 -18.05 8.08
C ARG A 373 -12.38 -17.36 7.74
N ASN A 374 -12.33 -16.63 6.62
CA ASN A 374 -11.11 -15.99 6.13
C ASN A 374 -11.45 -14.74 5.29
N LEU A 375 -10.43 -14.05 4.78
CA LEU A 375 -10.61 -12.87 3.92
C LEU A 375 -11.32 -13.18 2.60
N GLU A 376 -11.07 -14.34 2.00
CA GLU A 376 -11.70 -14.73 0.73
C GLU A 376 -13.23 -14.82 0.89
N GLU A 377 -13.70 -15.55 1.89
CA GLU A 377 -15.13 -15.63 2.21
C GLU A 377 -15.70 -14.26 2.60
N THR A 378 -14.92 -13.44 3.30
CA THR A 378 -15.30 -12.05 3.63
C THR A 378 -15.58 -11.25 2.36
N TYR A 379 -14.67 -11.28 1.39
CA TYR A 379 -14.84 -10.57 0.12
C TYR A 379 -15.97 -11.16 -0.72
N GLN A 380 -16.10 -12.48 -0.76
CA GLN A 380 -17.18 -13.14 -1.47
C GLN A 380 -18.56 -12.69 -0.94
N ARG A 381 -18.71 -12.57 0.38
CA ARG A 381 -19.94 -12.06 0.99
C ARG A 381 -20.18 -10.58 0.70
N MET A 382 -19.12 -9.76 0.70
CA MET A 382 -19.24 -8.35 0.30
C MET A 382 -19.76 -8.23 -1.13
N VAL A 383 -19.26 -9.06 -2.06
CA VAL A 383 -19.73 -9.12 -3.44
C VAL A 383 -21.18 -9.64 -3.52
N GLN A 384 -21.52 -10.67 -2.76
CA GLN A 384 -22.89 -11.22 -2.73
C GLN A 384 -23.91 -10.25 -2.12
N GLY A 385 -23.48 -9.40 -1.19
CA GLY A 385 -24.27 -8.37 -0.53
C GLY A 385 -24.54 -7.13 -1.38
N ILE A 386 -23.95 -7.05 -2.59
CA ILE A 386 -24.28 -6.01 -3.56
C ILE A 386 -25.76 -6.18 -3.98
N PRO A 387 -26.58 -5.11 -3.97
CA PRO A 387 -27.98 -5.18 -4.39
C PRO A 387 -28.15 -5.83 -5.77
N THR A 388 -29.19 -6.66 -5.97
CA THR A 388 -29.38 -7.46 -7.19
C THR A 388 -29.36 -6.61 -8.46
N GLU A 389 -29.92 -5.40 -8.38
CA GLU A 389 -29.93 -4.38 -9.45
C GLU A 389 -28.52 -3.91 -9.83
N LEU A 390 -27.60 -3.90 -8.87
CA LEU A 390 -26.21 -3.49 -9.04
C LEU A 390 -25.27 -4.67 -9.29
N LYS A 391 -25.69 -5.93 -9.08
CA LYS A 391 -24.85 -7.12 -9.27
C LYS A 391 -24.36 -7.27 -10.71
N SER A 392 -25.23 -7.04 -11.68
CA SER A 392 -24.89 -7.05 -13.12
C SER A 392 -23.73 -6.10 -13.42
N ASN A 393 -23.79 -4.89 -12.88
CA ASN A 393 -22.78 -3.86 -13.08
C ASN A 393 -21.51 -4.12 -12.25
N ALA A 394 -21.65 -4.56 -11.00
CA ALA A 394 -20.52 -4.86 -10.13
C ALA A 394 -19.70 -6.08 -10.61
N VAL A 395 -20.36 -7.16 -11.04
CA VAL A 395 -19.70 -8.32 -11.66
C VAL A 395 -19.04 -7.93 -12.99
N ARG A 396 -19.58 -6.91 -13.67
CA ARG A 396 -18.98 -6.36 -14.89
C ARG A 396 -17.78 -5.43 -14.62
N LEU A 397 -17.44 -5.15 -13.37
CA LEU A 397 -16.39 -4.22 -12.95
C LEU A 397 -15.29 -4.85 -12.08
N LEU A 398 -15.56 -6.00 -11.46
CA LEU A 398 -14.64 -6.84 -10.70
C LEU A 398 -13.96 -7.87 -11.60
#